data_AF-A0A843GJZ7-F1
#
_entry.id   AF-A0A843GJZ7-F1
#
_cell.length_a   1.000
_cell.length_b   1.000
_cell.length_c   1.000
_cell.angle_alpha   90.00
_cell.angle_beta   90.00
_cell.angle_gamma   90.00
#
_symmetry.space_group_name_H-M   'P 1'
#
loop_
_entity.id
_entity.type
_entity.pdbx_description
1 polymer ?
#
loop_
_entity_poly.entity_id
_entity_poly.type
_entity_poly.pdbx_seq_one_letter_code
_entity_poly.pdbx_strand_id
1 'polypeptide(L)'
;MVVVVGTGAGGAIIAMKLAKANIPVTIIERGPYIHSKDAFSTYDMKYYDKRFENENSLDLLKTTCVGGSTIVAAGNGVRVLEDEFREELGINLSKEYETIEELTGIHQMDDDHIGEGTQKFLDAARECGFDAIRMPKFIRDEDCKPCGKCSFGCPRDAKWSGKDFVDIAIENGAELIENAEVQKILTEDKKVSAVEYIQDGETKTIKTDLVILAAGAIDSAVILQKTGIDAGNKLFFDPFVSVGGYLKDINYNTEVQMNGLAVGKEYILAPHFSSFIAKYIKESNPDVEDKDILS
;
A
#
# COMPACT_ATOMS: atom_id res chain seq x y z
N MET A 1 -16.44 -4.61 22.67
CA MET A 1 -15.06 -4.72 22.14
C MET A 1 -15.20 -4.87 20.65
N VAL A 2 -14.31 -4.27 19.86
CA VAL A 2 -14.34 -4.32 18.40
C VAL A 2 -13.18 -5.18 17.91
N VAL A 3 -13.42 -6.09 16.97
CA VAL A 3 -12.34 -6.82 16.30
C VAL A 3 -12.08 -6.18 14.95
N VAL A 4 -10.83 -5.76 14.70
CA VAL A 4 -10.37 -5.25 13.39
C VAL A 4 -9.50 -6.32 12.75
N VAL A 5 -9.87 -6.76 11.54
CA VAL A 5 -9.15 -7.81 10.81
C VAL A 5 -8.31 -7.18 9.72
N GLY A 6 -6.98 -7.23 9.88
CA GLY A 6 -6.01 -6.66 8.95
C GLY A 6 -5.50 -5.28 9.39
N THR A 7 -4.21 -5.06 9.15
CA THR A 7 -3.46 -3.86 9.59
C THR A 7 -3.02 -2.95 8.44
N GLY A 8 -3.64 -3.10 7.26
CA GLY A 8 -3.40 -2.23 6.12
C GLY A 8 -3.92 -0.79 6.32
N ALA A 9 -3.91 0.00 5.24
CA ALA A 9 -4.26 1.42 5.27
C ALA A 9 -5.58 1.73 6.02
N GLY A 10 -6.66 0.98 5.74
CA GLY A 10 -7.95 1.20 6.40
C GLY A 10 -8.00 0.66 7.84
N GLY A 11 -7.56 -0.57 8.05
CA GLY A 11 -7.67 -1.25 9.35
C GLY A 11 -6.88 -0.55 10.46
N ALA A 12 -5.66 -0.13 10.15
CA ALA A 12 -4.81 0.56 11.12
C ALA A 12 -5.37 1.91 11.58
N ILE A 13 -5.88 2.72 10.64
CA ILE A 13 -6.51 4.03 10.96
C ILE A 13 -7.71 3.83 11.87
N ILE A 14 -8.57 2.86 11.55
CA ILE A 14 -9.79 2.59 12.31
C ILE A 14 -9.42 2.11 13.72
N ALA A 15 -8.49 1.15 13.83
CA ALA A 15 -8.04 0.65 15.12
C ALA A 15 -7.47 1.77 16.01
N MET A 16 -6.61 2.63 15.43
CA MET A 16 -6.08 3.81 16.12
C MET A 16 -7.17 4.75 16.62
N LYS A 17 -8.14 5.10 15.76
CA LYS A 17 -9.23 6.02 16.12
C LYS A 17 -10.10 5.44 17.23
N LEU A 18 -10.45 4.15 17.16
CA LEU A 18 -11.23 3.46 18.19
C LEU A 18 -10.47 3.39 19.53
N ALA A 19 -9.18 3.03 19.50
CA ALA A 19 -8.34 2.95 20.69
C ALA A 19 -8.19 4.33 21.37
N LYS A 20 -7.93 5.40 20.61
CA LYS A 20 -7.89 6.79 21.11
C LYS A 20 -9.21 7.24 21.74
N ALA A 21 -10.33 6.67 21.30
CA ALA A 21 -11.66 6.90 21.87
C ALA A 21 -11.95 6.03 23.11
N ASN A 22 -10.96 5.28 23.62
CA ASN A 22 -11.08 4.32 24.72
C ASN A 22 -12.10 3.20 24.45
N ILE A 23 -12.34 2.87 23.18
CA ILE A 23 -13.14 1.71 22.80
C ILE A 23 -12.19 0.49 22.82
N PRO A 24 -12.53 -0.61 23.52
CA PRO A 24 -11.69 -1.80 23.51
C PRO A 24 -11.59 -2.40 22.10
N VAL A 25 -10.36 -2.53 21.58
CA VAL A 25 -10.08 -3.06 20.24
C VAL A 25 -9.11 -4.23 20.33
N THR A 26 -9.42 -5.31 19.60
CA THR A 26 -8.46 -6.35 19.26
C THR A 26 -8.20 -6.33 17.76
N ILE A 27 -6.95 -6.19 17.37
CA ILE A 27 -6.48 -6.19 15.99
C ILE A 27 -5.94 -7.58 15.68
N ILE A 28 -6.40 -8.20 14.59
CA ILE A 28 -5.91 -9.51 14.15
C ILE A 28 -5.20 -9.34 12.81
N GLU A 29 -3.92 -9.72 12.76
CA GLU A 29 -3.09 -9.68 11.54
C GLU A 29 -2.55 -11.08 11.22
N ARG A 30 -2.65 -11.46 9.95
CA ARG A 30 -2.18 -12.76 9.47
C ARG A 30 -0.66 -12.86 9.51
N GLY A 31 0.03 -11.76 9.20
CA GLY A 31 1.49 -11.71 9.18
C GLY A 31 2.13 -11.32 10.52
N PRO A 32 3.46 -11.38 10.59
CA PRO A 32 4.23 -10.94 11.75
C PRO A 32 4.42 -9.41 11.77
N TYR A 33 4.72 -8.89 12.94
CA TYR A 33 5.32 -7.58 13.14
C TYR A 33 6.80 -7.64 12.77
N ILE A 34 7.22 -6.73 11.89
CA ILE A 34 8.57 -6.73 11.31
C ILE A 34 9.19 -5.35 11.33
N HIS A 35 10.50 -5.29 11.13
CA HIS A 35 11.16 -4.05 10.74
C HIS A 35 10.88 -3.77 9.26
N SER A 36 10.58 -2.51 8.92
CA SER A 36 10.26 -2.09 7.55
C SER A 36 11.32 -2.43 6.52
N LYS A 37 12.60 -2.47 6.92
CA LYS A 37 13.73 -2.88 6.06
C LYS A 37 13.64 -4.34 5.57
N ASP A 38 12.94 -5.20 6.31
CA ASP A 38 12.82 -6.63 6.05
C ASP A 38 11.53 -6.97 5.29
N ALA A 39 10.71 -5.96 4.95
CA ALA A 39 9.40 -6.14 4.37
C ALA A 39 9.37 -6.85 3.01
N PHE A 40 10.45 -6.79 2.23
CA PHE A 40 10.53 -7.52 0.97
C PHE A 40 10.31 -9.04 1.15
N SER A 41 10.75 -9.60 2.28
CA SER A 41 10.55 -11.04 2.58
C SER A 41 9.08 -11.43 2.82
N THR A 42 8.19 -10.44 2.97
CA THR A 42 6.77 -10.64 3.30
C THR A 42 5.85 -10.54 2.09
N TYR A 43 6.40 -10.34 0.89
CA TYR A 43 5.63 -10.44 -0.35
C TYR A 43 5.02 -11.83 -0.48
N ASP A 44 3.73 -11.87 -0.82
CA ASP A 44 3.00 -13.12 -1.04
C ASP A 44 3.46 -13.74 -2.36
N MET A 45 4.42 -14.68 -2.24
CA MET A 45 5.03 -15.34 -3.39
C MET A 45 4.03 -16.18 -4.20
N LYS A 46 2.83 -16.50 -3.66
CA LYS A 46 1.78 -17.22 -4.40
C LYS A 46 1.33 -16.46 -5.66
N TYR A 47 1.43 -15.14 -5.64
CA TYR A 47 1.00 -14.25 -6.71
C TYR A 47 2.16 -13.46 -7.33
N TYR A 48 3.39 -13.72 -6.87
CA TYR A 48 4.58 -13.04 -7.33
C TYR A 48 5.16 -13.76 -8.55
N ASP A 49 5.28 -13.05 -9.67
CA ASP A 49 5.99 -13.47 -10.88
C ASP A 49 5.34 -14.62 -11.66
N LYS A 50 4.01 -14.59 -11.79
CA LYS A 50 3.25 -15.48 -12.69
C LYS A 50 3.21 -15.00 -14.13
N ARG A 51 3.79 -13.83 -14.40
CA ARG A 51 4.04 -13.25 -15.74
C ARG A 51 4.68 -14.22 -16.74
N PHE A 52 5.34 -15.28 -16.26
CA PHE A 52 5.96 -16.32 -17.09
C PHE A 52 5.09 -17.55 -17.35
N GLU A 53 3.92 -17.67 -16.69
CA GLU A 53 3.03 -18.83 -16.85
C GLU A 53 2.07 -18.67 -18.04
N ASN A 54 1.62 -17.44 -18.35
CA ASN A 54 0.72 -17.13 -19.46
C ASN A 54 0.74 -15.62 -19.81
N GLU A 55 0.64 -15.27 -21.09
CA GLU A 55 0.54 -13.87 -21.59
C GLU A 55 -0.68 -13.10 -21.03
N ASN A 56 -1.69 -13.79 -20.50
CA ASN A 56 -2.87 -13.20 -19.85
C ASN A 56 -2.86 -13.31 -18.31
N SER A 57 -1.68 -13.45 -17.70
CA SER A 57 -1.56 -13.51 -16.24
C SER A 57 -1.60 -12.12 -15.60
N LEU A 58 -2.29 -12.03 -14.45
CA LEU A 58 -2.29 -10.85 -13.58
C LEU A 58 -1.49 -11.17 -12.32
N ASP A 59 -0.43 -10.41 -12.07
CA ASP A 59 0.33 -10.48 -10.83
C ASP A 59 -0.34 -9.60 -9.77
N LEU A 60 -0.62 -10.18 -8.60
CA LEU A 60 -1.13 -9.43 -7.45
C LEU A 60 -0.01 -9.26 -6.43
N LEU A 61 0.53 -8.04 -6.35
CA LEU A 61 1.54 -7.70 -5.36
C LEU A 61 0.87 -7.33 -4.05
N LYS A 62 1.01 -8.20 -3.04
CA LYS A 62 0.59 -7.94 -1.66
C LYS A 62 1.64 -8.47 -0.69
N THR A 63 1.68 -7.89 0.50
CA THR A 63 2.49 -8.36 1.62
C THR A 63 1.61 -8.89 2.74
N THR A 64 2.19 -9.77 3.57
CA THR A 64 1.54 -10.33 4.76
C THR A 64 2.40 -10.04 5.99
N CYS A 65 2.12 -8.92 6.64
CA CYS A 65 2.81 -8.42 7.84
C CYS A 65 2.01 -7.26 8.45
N VAL A 66 2.37 -6.85 9.67
CA VAL A 66 1.80 -5.65 10.29
C VAL A 66 2.08 -4.42 9.44
N GLY A 67 1.02 -3.68 9.08
CA GLY A 67 1.03 -2.58 8.12
C GLY A 67 0.55 -2.95 6.72
N GLY A 68 0.44 -4.25 6.42
CA GLY A 68 0.05 -4.76 5.11
C GLY A 68 0.87 -4.15 3.97
N SER A 69 0.25 -3.95 2.80
CA SER A 69 0.96 -3.48 1.60
C SER A 69 1.42 -2.02 1.65
N THR A 70 0.98 -1.24 2.65
CA THR A 70 1.48 0.12 2.83
C THR A 70 2.97 0.17 3.18
N ILE A 71 3.53 -0.91 3.77
CA ILE A 71 4.93 -0.97 4.16
C ILE A 71 5.87 -1.00 2.93
N VAL A 72 5.38 -1.53 1.80
CA VAL A 72 6.09 -1.63 0.51
C VAL A 72 5.45 -0.76 -0.60
N ALA A 73 4.49 0.10 -0.27
CA ALA A 73 3.99 1.09 -1.22
C ALA A 73 5.06 2.17 -1.47
N ALA A 74 5.02 2.83 -2.63
CA ALA A 74 5.97 3.90 -2.94
C ALA A 74 5.74 5.19 -2.11
N GLY A 75 4.66 5.25 -1.32
CA GLY A 75 4.34 6.39 -0.46
C GLY A 75 3.66 7.56 -1.19
N ASN A 76 2.90 7.30 -2.26
CA ASN A 76 2.24 8.33 -3.08
C ASN A 76 0.82 8.65 -2.57
N GLY A 77 0.57 9.88 -2.13
CA GLY A 77 -0.70 10.32 -1.55
C GLY A 77 -1.48 11.29 -2.44
N VAL A 78 -1.93 10.83 -3.60
CA VAL A 78 -2.63 11.68 -4.58
C VAL A 78 -4.14 11.66 -4.31
N ARG A 79 -4.81 12.83 -4.35
CA ARG A 79 -6.27 12.89 -4.39
C ARG A 79 -6.78 12.40 -5.74
N VAL A 80 -7.74 11.48 -5.75
CA VAL A 80 -8.32 10.90 -6.96
C VAL A 80 -9.84 10.88 -6.90
N LEU A 81 -10.50 11.13 -8.03
CA LEU A 81 -11.96 11.00 -8.17
C LEU A 81 -12.82 11.88 -7.24
N GLU A 82 -12.24 12.89 -6.56
CA GLU A 82 -12.99 13.71 -5.57
C GLU A 82 -14.18 14.42 -6.24
N ASP A 83 -13.96 14.99 -7.42
CA ASP A 83 -15.00 15.70 -8.16
C ASP A 83 -16.04 14.72 -8.72
N GLU A 84 -15.63 13.57 -9.24
CA GLU A 84 -16.51 12.51 -9.75
C GLU A 84 -17.42 11.95 -8.64
N PHE A 85 -16.86 11.66 -7.46
CA PHE A 85 -17.66 11.26 -6.30
C PHE A 85 -18.69 12.33 -5.93
N ARG A 86 -18.30 13.60 -5.94
CA ARG A 86 -19.16 14.72 -5.55
C ARG A 86 -20.26 14.97 -6.59
N GLU A 87 -19.91 15.01 -7.87
CA GLU A 87 -20.77 15.49 -8.95
C GLU A 87 -21.62 14.37 -9.53
N GLU A 88 -21.09 13.15 -9.67
CA GLU A 88 -21.82 12.03 -10.27
C GLU A 88 -22.57 11.19 -9.24
N LEU A 89 -22.00 11.02 -8.03
CA LEU A 89 -22.56 10.16 -6.99
C LEU A 89 -23.18 10.95 -5.82
N GLY A 90 -22.98 12.27 -5.76
CA GLY A 90 -23.46 13.10 -4.65
C GLY A 90 -22.75 12.83 -3.33
N ILE A 91 -21.56 12.22 -3.36
CA ILE A 91 -20.77 11.86 -2.18
C ILE A 91 -19.64 12.88 -2.03
N ASN A 92 -19.72 13.74 -1.01
CA ASN A 92 -18.66 14.69 -0.71
C ASN A 92 -17.63 14.05 0.25
N LEU A 93 -16.41 13.84 -0.24
CA LEU A 93 -15.28 13.24 0.49
C LEU A 93 -14.20 14.25 0.91
N SER A 94 -14.42 15.56 0.74
CA SER A 94 -13.36 16.57 0.96
C SER A 94 -12.79 16.51 2.38
N LYS A 95 -13.65 16.29 3.37
CA LYS A 95 -13.24 16.18 4.78
C LYS A 95 -12.43 14.91 5.03
N GLU A 96 -12.80 13.81 4.40
CA GLU A 96 -12.10 12.54 4.49
C GLU A 96 -10.71 12.65 3.87
N TYR A 97 -10.58 13.32 2.72
CA TYR A 97 -9.28 13.62 2.11
C TYR A 97 -8.39 14.47 3.02
N GLU A 98 -8.90 15.61 3.49
CA GLU A 98 -8.18 16.51 4.41
C GLU A 98 -7.73 15.75 5.67
N THR A 99 -8.61 14.94 6.25
CA THR A 99 -8.31 14.15 7.45
C THR A 99 -7.15 13.16 7.20
N ILE A 100 -7.11 12.50 6.04
CA ILE A 100 -6.04 11.55 5.72
C ILE A 100 -4.73 12.27 5.46
N GLU A 101 -4.75 13.39 4.74
CA GLU A 101 -3.58 14.21 4.47
C GLU A 101 -2.96 14.71 5.77
N GLU A 102 -3.76 15.22 6.70
CA GLU A 102 -3.29 15.66 8.01
C GLU A 102 -2.74 14.49 8.85
N LEU A 103 -3.44 13.36 8.89
CA LEU A 103 -3.02 12.20 9.69
C LEU A 103 -1.71 11.58 9.20
N THR A 104 -1.50 11.54 7.89
CA THR A 104 -0.35 10.88 7.27
C THR A 104 0.77 11.85 6.87
N GLY A 105 0.54 13.16 7.02
CA GLY A 105 1.51 14.20 6.69
C GLY A 105 1.79 14.27 5.19
N ILE A 106 0.77 14.16 4.34
CA ILE A 106 0.96 14.22 2.88
C ILE A 106 1.45 15.62 2.48
N HIS A 107 2.57 15.66 1.77
CA HIS A 107 3.16 16.88 1.21
C HIS A 107 4.03 16.58 -0.01
N GLN A 108 4.39 17.59 -0.78
CA GLN A 108 5.48 17.46 -1.76
C GLN A 108 6.81 17.56 -1.03
N MET A 109 7.69 16.59 -1.25
CA MET A 109 9.00 16.52 -0.58
C MET A 109 9.90 17.71 -0.94
N ASP A 110 10.86 17.96 -0.05
CA ASP A 110 11.90 18.98 -0.15
C ASP A 110 12.77 18.80 -1.41
N ASP A 111 13.41 19.90 -1.84
CA ASP A 111 14.22 19.95 -3.06
C ASP A 111 15.36 18.92 -3.07
N ASP A 112 15.91 18.57 -1.91
CA ASP A 112 17.01 17.60 -1.78
C ASP A 112 16.56 16.13 -1.99
N HIS A 113 15.26 15.88 -2.10
CA HIS A 113 14.67 14.58 -2.40
C HIS A 113 14.25 14.44 -3.87
N ILE A 114 14.44 15.49 -4.69
CA ILE A 114 14.21 15.47 -6.13
C ILE A 114 15.56 15.23 -6.82
N GLY A 115 15.74 14.01 -7.32
CA GLY A 115 16.93 13.67 -8.10
C GLY A 115 16.85 14.19 -9.53
N GLU A 116 18.01 14.16 -10.21
CA GLU A 116 18.16 14.66 -11.57
C GLU A 116 17.20 13.97 -12.54
N GLY A 117 16.98 12.66 -12.39
CA GLY A 117 16.08 11.94 -13.25
C GLY A 117 14.64 12.39 -13.04
N THR A 118 14.17 12.46 -11.79
CA THR A 118 12.81 12.93 -11.50
C THR A 118 12.58 14.33 -12.06
N GLN A 119 13.58 15.21 -11.94
CA GLN A 119 13.51 16.55 -12.52
C GLN A 119 13.40 16.52 -14.06
N LYS A 120 14.23 15.71 -14.75
CA LYS A 120 14.12 15.52 -16.21
C LYS A 120 12.75 15.00 -16.63
N PHE A 121 12.17 14.06 -15.88
CA PHE A 121 10.82 13.57 -16.14
C PHE A 121 9.80 14.70 -16.07
N LEU A 122 9.83 15.52 -15.01
CA LEU A 122 8.90 16.63 -14.84
C LEU A 122 9.03 17.65 -15.98
N ASP A 123 10.24 17.97 -16.39
CA ASP A 123 10.49 18.94 -17.45
C ASP A 123 10.03 18.40 -18.82
N ALA A 124 10.37 17.15 -19.15
CA ALA A 124 9.92 16.50 -20.39
C ALA A 124 8.39 16.36 -20.44
N ALA A 125 7.75 16.02 -19.32
CA ALA A 125 6.30 15.94 -19.24
C ALA A 125 5.63 17.29 -19.53
N ARG A 126 6.16 18.39 -18.97
CA ARG A 126 5.66 19.75 -19.24
C ARG A 126 5.87 20.15 -20.70
N GLU A 127 7.03 19.84 -21.29
CA GLU A 127 7.29 20.08 -22.72
C GLU A 127 6.31 19.32 -23.62
N CYS A 128 5.86 18.15 -23.19
CA CYS A 128 4.85 17.35 -23.88
C CYS A 128 3.40 17.81 -23.59
N GLY A 129 3.20 18.85 -22.77
CA GLY A 129 1.89 19.43 -22.47
C GLY A 129 1.12 18.75 -21.34
N PHE A 130 1.77 17.91 -20.53
CA PHE A 130 1.14 17.35 -19.33
C PHE A 130 1.15 18.34 -18.17
N ASP A 131 0.13 18.25 -17.30
CA ASP A 131 0.20 18.84 -15.98
C ASP A 131 1.11 17.96 -15.10
N ALA A 132 2.34 18.44 -14.87
CA ALA A 132 3.35 17.69 -14.15
C ALA A 132 3.78 18.40 -12.85
N ILE A 133 3.58 17.71 -11.74
CA ILE A 133 3.86 18.17 -10.38
C ILE A 133 4.77 17.19 -9.65
N ARG A 134 5.42 17.66 -8.58
CA ARG A 134 6.05 16.74 -7.63
C ARG A 134 4.96 15.85 -7.03
N MET A 135 5.24 14.57 -6.91
CA MET A 135 4.29 13.64 -6.31
C MET A 135 4.03 14.05 -4.85
N PRO A 136 2.78 14.19 -4.41
CA PRO A 136 2.47 14.23 -2.98
C PRO A 136 2.86 12.90 -2.33
N LYS A 137 3.63 12.96 -1.24
CA LYS A 137 4.16 11.80 -0.53
C LYS A 137 3.74 11.80 0.93
N PHE A 138 3.54 10.62 1.49
CA PHE A 138 3.45 10.39 2.94
C PHE A 138 4.76 9.78 3.45
N ILE A 139 5.85 10.51 3.21
CA ILE A 139 7.22 10.19 3.63
C ILE A 139 7.70 11.32 4.52
N ARG A 140 8.35 11.01 5.63
CA ARG A 140 9.00 11.99 6.51
C ARG A 140 10.37 12.33 5.93
N ASP A 141 10.51 13.55 5.42
CA ASP A 141 11.72 14.01 4.72
C ASP A 141 12.97 13.98 5.60
N GLU A 142 12.82 14.35 6.87
CA GLU A 142 13.93 14.36 7.85
C GLU A 142 14.55 12.97 8.09
N ASP A 143 13.72 11.92 8.04
CA ASP A 143 14.14 10.53 8.20
C ASP A 143 14.59 9.90 6.88
N CYS A 144 14.13 10.48 5.76
CA CYS A 144 14.37 9.93 4.44
C CYS A 144 15.82 10.19 3.98
N LYS A 145 16.36 9.16 3.34
CA LYS A 145 17.57 9.26 2.52
C LYS A 145 17.26 8.58 1.19
N PRO A 146 17.29 9.32 0.06
CA PRO A 146 17.08 8.74 -1.26
C PRO A 146 17.98 7.52 -1.44
N CYS A 147 17.37 6.38 -1.74
CA CYS A 147 18.07 5.10 -1.87
C CYS A 147 17.41 4.09 -2.81
N GLY A 148 16.32 4.47 -3.50
CA GLY A 148 15.60 3.59 -4.43
C GLY A 148 14.76 2.46 -3.81
N LYS A 149 14.73 2.33 -2.48
CA LYS A 149 14.16 1.16 -1.79
C LYS A 149 12.67 1.27 -1.39
N CYS A 150 11.94 2.28 -1.87
CA CYS A 150 10.58 2.57 -1.42
C CYS A 150 9.65 1.34 -1.49
N SER A 151 9.76 0.54 -2.55
CA SER A 151 8.96 -0.68 -2.75
C SER A 151 9.62 -1.98 -2.28
N PHE A 152 10.78 -1.90 -1.64
CA PHE A 152 11.55 -3.05 -1.16
C PHE A 152 11.60 -3.12 0.38
N GLY A 153 10.86 -2.24 1.05
CA GLY A 153 10.97 -2.05 2.49
C GLY A 153 11.95 -0.94 2.84
N CYS A 154 11.46 0.11 3.52
CA CYS A 154 12.24 1.29 3.84
C CYS A 154 13.29 0.98 4.93
N PRO A 155 14.60 1.14 4.66
CA PRO A 155 15.64 0.90 5.67
C PRO A 155 15.64 1.89 6.83
N ARG A 156 15.02 3.06 6.62
CA ARG A 156 14.95 4.17 7.57
C ARG A 156 13.62 4.25 8.31
N ASP A 157 12.65 3.43 7.91
CA ASP A 157 11.27 3.55 8.39
C ASP A 157 10.69 4.97 8.22
N ALA A 158 11.08 5.68 7.15
CA ALA A 158 10.71 7.08 6.91
C ALA A 158 9.30 7.25 6.28
N LYS A 159 8.81 6.20 5.61
CA LYS A 159 7.51 6.24 4.92
C LYS A 159 6.42 5.78 5.88
N TRP A 160 5.35 6.57 6.01
CA TRP A 160 4.19 6.14 6.78
C TRP A 160 3.64 4.80 6.26
N SER A 161 3.21 3.97 7.18
CA SER A 161 2.54 2.71 6.92
C SER A 161 1.44 2.47 7.96
N GLY A 162 0.61 1.45 7.72
CA GLY A 162 -0.36 1.01 8.72
C GLY A 162 0.29 0.62 10.05
N LYS A 163 1.57 0.22 10.04
CA LYS A 163 2.32 -0.08 11.27
C LYS A 163 2.35 1.13 12.22
N ASP A 164 2.58 2.34 11.70
CA ASP A 164 2.62 3.58 12.50
C ASP A 164 1.33 3.75 13.33
N PHE A 165 0.17 3.43 12.75
CA PHE A 165 -1.12 3.58 13.44
C PHE A 165 -1.51 2.35 14.26
N VAL A 166 -1.00 1.17 13.94
CA VAL A 166 -1.09 0.02 14.84
C VAL A 166 -0.32 0.29 16.14
N ASP A 167 0.88 0.87 16.04
CA ASP A 167 1.71 1.22 17.20
C ASP A 167 0.95 2.21 18.12
N ILE A 168 0.38 3.27 17.53
CA ILE A 168 -0.45 4.22 18.29
C ILE A 168 -1.68 3.52 18.89
N ALA A 169 -2.32 2.59 18.18
CA ALA A 169 -3.46 1.85 18.74
C ALA A 169 -3.07 1.04 19.97
N ILE A 170 -1.92 0.34 19.93
CA ILE A 170 -1.38 -0.44 21.05
C ILE A 170 -1.04 0.47 22.23
N GLU A 171 -0.39 1.61 21.99
CA GLU A 171 -0.10 2.62 23.03
C GLU A 171 -1.38 3.14 23.71
N ASN A 172 -2.52 3.10 23.01
CA ASN A 172 -3.84 3.50 23.52
C ASN A 172 -4.69 2.29 23.98
N GLY A 173 -4.06 1.13 24.22
CA GLY A 173 -4.70 -0.02 24.85
C GLY A 173 -5.37 -1.02 23.91
N ALA A 174 -5.15 -0.93 22.59
CA ALA A 174 -5.54 -1.99 21.68
C ALA A 174 -4.66 -3.24 21.87
N GLU A 175 -5.26 -4.42 21.74
CA GLU A 175 -4.54 -5.69 21.69
C GLU A 175 -4.20 -6.04 20.24
N LEU A 176 -2.96 -6.43 19.96
CA LEU A 176 -2.55 -6.95 18.66
C LEU A 176 -2.31 -8.45 18.75
N ILE A 177 -2.97 -9.20 17.87
CA ILE A 177 -2.75 -10.63 17.64
C ILE A 177 -2.15 -10.78 16.24
N GLU A 178 -0.84 -10.95 16.17
CA GLU A 178 -0.10 -11.24 14.94
C GLU A 178 -0.01 -12.75 14.66
N ASN A 179 0.46 -13.11 13.46
CA ASN A 179 0.56 -14.50 12.99
C ASN A 179 -0.78 -15.26 13.11
N ALA A 180 -1.89 -14.55 12.92
CA ALA A 180 -3.24 -15.02 13.17
C ALA A 180 -4.13 -14.83 11.94
N GLU A 181 -4.51 -15.93 11.29
CA GLU A 181 -5.35 -15.89 10.10
C GLU A 181 -6.83 -16.06 10.45
N VAL A 182 -7.63 -15.00 10.29
CA VAL A 182 -9.08 -15.08 10.42
C VAL A 182 -9.65 -15.99 9.32
N GLN A 183 -10.31 -17.07 9.74
CA GLN A 183 -10.91 -18.03 8.82
C GLN A 183 -12.39 -17.77 8.62
N LYS A 184 -13.10 -17.35 9.66
CA LYS A 184 -14.56 -17.25 9.65
C LYS A 184 -15.06 -16.22 10.66
N ILE A 185 -16.11 -15.50 10.27
CA ILE A 185 -16.94 -14.74 11.21
C ILE A 185 -18.15 -15.62 11.54
N LEU A 186 -18.36 -15.88 12.83
CA LEU A 186 -19.49 -16.63 13.33
C LEU A 186 -20.69 -15.70 13.50
N THR A 187 -21.86 -16.17 13.07
CA THR A 187 -23.09 -15.40 13.11
C THR A 187 -24.23 -16.22 13.73
N GLU A 188 -25.02 -15.58 14.58
CA GLU A 188 -26.24 -16.10 15.19
C GLU A 188 -27.38 -15.13 14.90
N ASP A 189 -28.52 -15.61 14.40
CA ASP A 189 -29.67 -14.78 14.04
C ASP A 189 -29.32 -13.57 13.15
N LYS A 190 -28.42 -13.77 12.18
CA LYS A 190 -27.88 -12.74 11.26
C LYS A 190 -27.09 -11.63 11.95
N LYS A 191 -26.64 -11.83 13.18
CA LYS A 191 -25.73 -10.94 13.91
C LYS A 191 -24.39 -11.63 14.13
N VAL A 192 -23.32 -10.84 14.18
CA VAL A 192 -22.00 -11.38 14.52
C VAL A 192 -22.01 -11.83 15.99
N SER A 193 -21.42 -13.01 16.26
CA SER A 193 -21.26 -13.54 17.62
C SER A 193 -19.80 -13.77 18.01
N ALA A 194 -18.93 -14.08 17.04
CA ALA A 194 -17.50 -14.28 17.27
C ALA A 194 -16.68 -14.24 15.97
N VAL A 195 -15.36 -14.18 16.13
CA VAL A 195 -14.37 -14.37 15.06
C VAL A 195 -13.55 -15.62 15.37
N GLU A 196 -13.43 -16.50 14.38
CA GLU A 196 -12.58 -17.68 14.41
C GLU A 196 -11.32 -17.43 13.59
N TYR A 197 -10.16 -17.71 14.18
CA TYR A 197 -8.86 -17.53 13.55
C TYR A 197 -7.92 -18.69 13.89
N ILE A 198 -6.92 -18.91 13.04
CA ILE A 198 -5.86 -19.89 13.26
C ILE A 198 -4.60 -19.16 13.72
N GLN A 199 -3.99 -19.62 14.80
CA GLN A 199 -2.70 -19.14 15.28
C GLN A 199 -1.91 -20.33 15.85
N ASP A 200 -0.63 -20.46 15.49
CA ASP A 200 0.24 -21.58 15.89
C ASP A 200 -0.32 -22.98 15.53
N GLY A 201 -1.11 -23.05 14.45
CA GLY A 201 -1.77 -24.29 14.01
C GLY A 201 -3.03 -24.66 14.80
N GLU A 202 -3.43 -23.84 15.77
CA GLU A 202 -4.64 -24.04 16.58
C GLU A 202 -5.76 -23.08 16.18
N THR A 203 -6.98 -23.59 16.15
CA THR A 203 -8.19 -22.77 15.98
C THR A 203 -8.55 -22.10 17.30
N LYS A 204 -8.62 -20.77 17.30
CA LYS A 204 -9.01 -19.93 18.44
C LYS A 204 -10.24 -19.10 18.08
N THR A 205 -10.98 -18.66 19.09
CA THR A 205 -12.22 -17.89 18.93
C THR A 205 -12.25 -16.70 19.87
N ILE A 206 -12.60 -15.53 19.33
CA ILE A 206 -12.85 -14.31 20.12
C ILE A 206 -14.32 -13.92 19.98
N LYS A 207 -15.02 -13.80 21.10
CA LYS A 207 -16.41 -13.32 21.12
C LYS A 207 -16.45 -11.82 20.87
N THR A 208 -17.31 -11.41 19.94
CA THR A 208 -17.55 -10.00 19.60
C THR A 208 -18.87 -9.87 18.88
N ASP A 209 -19.53 -8.72 19.00
CA ASP A 209 -20.73 -8.35 18.27
C ASP A 209 -20.44 -7.39 17.11
N LEU A 210 -19.20 -6.89 17.00
CA LEU A 210 -18.76 -6.00 15.94
C LEU A 210 -17.39 -6.41 15.38
N VAL A 211 -17.33 -6.57 14.06
CA VAL A 211 -16.13 -6.89 13.30
C VAL A 211 -15.96 -5.89 12.17
N ILE A 212 -14.75 -5.36 12.04
CA ILE A 212 -14.35 -4.49 10.94
C ILE A 212 -13.40 -5.29 10.06
N LEU A 213 -13.86 -5.64 8.86
CA LEU A 213 -13.06 -6.34 7.87
C LEU A 213 -12.20 -5.36 7.07
N ALA A 214 -10.88 -5.48 7.21
CA ALA A 214 -9.87 -4.69 6.52
C ALA A 214 -8.72 -5.59 6.01
N ALA A 215 -9.02 -6.84 5.64
CA ALA A 215 -8.05 -7.86 5.23
C ALA A 215 -7.55 -7.68 3.76
N GLY A 216 -7.81 -6.54 3.15
CA GLY A 216 -7.61 -6.30 1.72
C GLY A 216 -8.77 -6.83 0.86
N ALA A 217 -8.79 -6.44 -0.43
CA ALA A 217 -9.93 -6.65 -1.32
C ALA A 217 -10.31 -8.14 -1.49
N ILE A 218 -9.31 -9.01 -1.65
CA ILE A 218 -9.54 -10.44 -1.91
C ILE A 218 -9.95 -11.18 -0.63
N ASP A 219 -9.13 -11.09 0.42
CA ASP A 219 -9.35 -11.90 1.63
C ASP A 219 -10.59 -11.43 2.40
N SER A 220 -10.93 -10.14 2.37
CA SER A 220 -12.19 -9.65 2.97
C SER A 220 -13.41 -10.25 2.26
N ALA A 221 -13.40 -10.34 0.93
CA ALA A 221 -14.48 -10.96 0.18
C ALA A 221 -14.59 -12.46 0.47
N VAL A 222 -13.46 -13.18 0.55
CA VAL A 222 -13.44 -14.61 0.89
C VAL A 222 -13.99 -14.86 2.30
N ILE A 223 -13.62 -14.01 3.28
CA ILE A 223 -14.14 -14.12 4.65
C ILE A 223 -15.66 -13.88 4.66
N LEU A 224 -16.16 -12.87 3.94
CA LEU A 224 -17.61 -12.60 3.81
C LEU A 224 -18.37 -13.75 3.14
N GLN A 225 -17.83 -14.35 2.08
CA GLN A 225 -18.43 -15.51 1.43
C GLN A 225 -18.62 -16.69 2.41
N LYS A 226 -17.66 -16.90 3.32
CA LYS A 226 -17.76 -17.93 4.36
C LYS A 226 -18.84 -17.66 5.41
N THR A 227 -19.38 -16.44 5.47
CA THR A 227 -20.56 -16.11 6.31
C THR A 227 -21.88 -16.26 5.55
N GLY A 228 -21.85 -16.70 4.28
CA GLY A 228 -23.02 -16.79 3.42
C GLY A 228 -23.45 -15.46 2.79
N ILE A 229 -22.62 -14.41 2.88
CA ILE A 229 -22.87 -13.14 2.17
C ILE A 229 -22.35 -13.26 0.75
N ASP A 230 -23.17 -12.87 -0.23
CA ASP A 230 -22.77 -12.80 -1.63
C ASP A 230 -21.84 -11.59 -1.84
N ALA A 231 -20.53 -11.85 -1.89
CA ALA A 231 -19.48 -10.83 -1.96
C ALA A 231 -18.38 -11.21 -2.96
N GLY A 232 -17.67 -10.22 -3.50
CA GLY A 232 -16.52 -10.45 -4.38
C GLY A 232 -16.84 -10.82 -5.83
N ASN A 233 -18.08 -10.60 -6.29
CA ASN A 233 -18.52 -10.92 -7.67
C ASN A 233 -17.94 -10.00 -8.75
N LYS A 234 -17.28 -8.91 -8.35
CA LYS A 234 -16.63 -7.95 -9.26
C LYS A 234 -15.24 -7.65 -8.70
N LEU A 235 -14.23 -7.76 -9.55
CA LEU A 235 -12.87 -7.35 -9.24
C LEU A 235 -12.53 -6.11 -10.06
N PHE A 236 -12.10 -5.06 -9.37
CA PHE A 236 -11.44 -3.92 -9.98
C PHE A 236 -9.94 -4.02 -9.66
N PHE A 237 -9.11 -3.68 -10.63
CA PHE A 237 -7.67 -3.54 -10.44
C PHE A 237 -7.22 -2.28 -11.17
N ASP A 238 -6.21 -1.61 -10.61
CA ASP A 238 -5.52 -0.50 -11.24
C ASP A 238 -4.27 -1.06 -11.93
N PRO A 239 -4.23 -1.15 -13.28
CA PRO A 239 -3.13 -1.79 -13.99
C PRO A 239 -1.86 -0.96 -13.86
N PHE A 240 -0.86 -1.52 -13.19
CA PHE A 240 0.48 -0.95 -13.16
C PHE A 240 1.31 -1.42 -14.36
N VAL A 241 1.56 -0.51 -15.29
CA VAL A 241 2.35 -0.79 -16.51
C VAL A 241 3.68 -0.03 -16.43
N SER A 242 4.79 -0.75 -16.48
CA SER A 242 6.12 -0.16 -16.59
C SER A 242 6.57 -0.13 -18.05
N VAL A 243 6.96 1.04 -18.54
CA VAL A 243 7.63 1.22 -19.84
C VAL A 243 8.97 1.85 -19.55
N GLY A 244 10.06 1.30 -20.08
CA GLY A 244 11.39 1.79 -19.72
C GLY A 244 12.43 1.62 -20.80
N GLY A 245 13.57 2.23 -20.51
CA GLY A 245 14.75 2.27 -21.37
C GLY A 245 15.99 2.54 -20.52
N TYR A 246 17.06 3.00 -21.17
CA TYR A 246 18.25 3.43 -20.45
C TYR A 246 18.74 4.80 -20.94
N LEU A 247 19.17 5.61 -19.99
CA LEU A 247 19.83 6.89 -20.18
C LEU A 247 20.97 6.93 -19.16
N LYS A 248 22.18 7.10 -19.68
CA LYS A 248 23.39 7.00 -18.87
C LYS A 248 23.32 7.94 -17.65
N ASP A 249 23.63 7.39 -16.49
CA ASP A 249 23.69 8.11 -15.20
C ASP A 249 22.37 8.82 -14.81
N ILE A 250 21.21 8.28 -15.18
CA ILE A 250 19.89 8.81 -14.78
C ILE A 250 19.55 8.58 -13.29
N ASN A 251 20.17 7.58 -12.66
CA ASN A 251 20.20 7.31 -11.22
C ASN A 251 18.85 7.06 -10.51
N TYR A 252 17.78 6.71 -11.24
CA TYR A 252 16.48 6.34 -10.64
C TYR A 252 16.57 5.26 -9.55
N ASN A 253 17.51 4.32 -9.68
CA ASN A 253 17.75 3.26 -8.68
C ASN A 253 18.23 3.79 -7.32
N THR A 254 18.54 5.09 -7.21
CA THR A 254 18.96 5.75 -5.97
C THR A 254 18.07 6.92 -5.56
N GLU A 255 17.10 7.29 -6.39
CA GLU A 255 16.15 8.36 -6.09
C GLU A 255 14.98 7.89 -5.22
N VAL A 256 14.19 8.83 -4.70
CA VAL A 256 12.85 8.52 -4.17
C VAL A 256 11.98 8.04 -5.34
N GLN A 257 11.39 6.86 -5.19
CA GLN A 257 10.61 6.26 -6.27
C GLN A 257 9.30 7.01 -6.50
N MET A 258 8.87 7.15 -7.75
CA MET A 258 7.62 7.81 -8.14
C MET A 258 7.49 9.24 -7.59
N ASN A 259 8.59 9.99 -7.50
CA ASN A 259 8.59 11.33 -6.90
C ASN A 259 8.17 12.46 -7.88
N GLY A 260 7.76 12.09 -9.08
CA GLY A 260 7.11 12.97 -10.05
C GLY A 260 5.76 12.39 -10.49
N LEU A 261 4.83 13.26 -10.84
CA LEU A 261 3.50 12.92 -11.32
C LEU A 261 3.21 13.73 -12.58
N ALA A 262 2.81 13.08 -13.67
CA ALA A 262 2.21 13.73 -14.82
C ALA A 262 0.80 13.17 -15.04
N VAL A 263 -0.20 14.06 -15.08
CA VAL A 263 -1.62 13.69 -15.12
C VAL A 263 -2.11 13.61 -16.57
N GLY A 264 -2.57 12.43 -16.97
CA GLY A 264 -3.31 12.20 -18.20
C GLY A 264 -4.82 12.21 -17.95
N LYS A 265 -5.61 11.98 -19.01
CA LYS A 265 -7.08 12.00 -18.91
C LYS A 265 -7.64 10.88 -18.02
N GLU A 266 -7.11 9.66 -18.17
CA GLU A 266 -7.59 8.44 -17.49
C GLU A 266 -6.42 7.61 -16.92
N TYR A 267 -5.24 8.22 -16.83
CA TYR A 267 -4.02 7.58 -16.36
C TYR A 267 -3.07 8.61 -15.76
N ILE A 268 -2.10 8.12 -15.00
CA ILE A 268 -0.98 8.93 -14.52
C ILE A 268 0.34 8.32 -15.00
N LEU A 269 1.35 9.16 -15.14
CA LEU A 269 2.73 8.74 -15.36
C LEU A 269 3.56 9.12 -14.13
N ALA A 270 4.42 8.22 -13.68
CA ALA A 270 5.32 8.47 -12.57
C ALA A 270 6.66 7.75 -12.82
N PRO A 271 7.81 8.43 -12.62
CA PRO A 271 9.12 7.86 -12.87
C PRO A 271 9.52 6.90 -11.75
N HIS A 272 10.08 5.74 -12.09
CA HIS A 272 10.59 4.79 -11.11
C HIS A 272 11.71 3.93 -11.67
N PHE A 273 12.44 3.25 -10.79
CA PHE A 273 13.34 2.18 -11.17
C PHE A 273 12.61 0.83 -11.13
N SER A 274 12.71 0.08 -12.23
CA SER A 274 12.18 -1.28 -12.34
C SER A 274 13.31 -2.29 -12.49
N SER A 275 13.48 -3.15 -11.48
CA SER A 275 14.43 -4.28 -11.52
C SER A 275 14.06 -5.29 -12.61
N PHE A 276 12.77 -5.40 -12.96
CA PHE A 276 12.31 -6.25 -14.04
C PHE A 276 12.79 -5.74 -15.40
N ILE A 277 12.59 -4.45 -15.69
CA ILE A 277 13.07 -3.82 -16.93
C ILE A 277 14.59 -3.86 -17.01
N ALA A 278 15.27 -3.58 -15.89
CA ALA A 278 16.73 -3.64 -15.81
C ALA A 278 17.27 -5.00 -16.27
N LYS A 279 16.66 -6.10 -15.83
CA LYS A 279 17.04 -7.47 -16.24
C LYS A 279 16.96 -7.62 -17.77
N TYR A 280 15.84 -7.25 -18.39
CA TYR A 280 15.64 -7.41 -19.84
C TYR A 280 16.58 -6.52 -20.67
N ILE A 281 16.79 -5.26 -20.25
CA ILE A 281 17.68 -4.35 -20.98
C ILE A 281 19.11 -4.87 -20.96
N LYS A 282 19.57 -5.38 -19.82
CA LYS A 282 20.92 -5.91 -19.62
C LYS A 282 21.19 -7.19 -20.42
N GLU A 283 20.16 -8.01 -20.68
CA GLU A 283 20.30 -9.19 -21.54
C GLU A 283 20.72 -8.82 -22.97
N SER A 284 20.25 -7.69 -23.49
CA SER A 284 20.61 -7.20 -24.83
C SER A 284 21.73 -6.14 -24.83
N ASN A 285 22.01 -5.52 -23.68
CA ASN A 285 22.99 -4.43 -23.54
C ASN A 285 23.83 -4.63 -22.25
N PRO A 286 24.85 -5.50 -22.27
CA PRO A 286 25.57 -5.91 -21.06
C PRO A 286 26.32 -4.78 -20.32
N ASP A 287 26.65 -3.68 -21.03
CA ASP A 287 27.35 -2.52 -20.45
C ASP A 287 26.41 -1.57 -19.69
N VAL A 288 25.09 -1.77 -19.76
CA VAL A 288 24.10 -0.95 -19.05
C VAL A 288 24.07 -1.34 -17.57
N GLU A 289 24.20 -0.37 -16.68
CA GLU A 289 24.16 -0.57 -15.23
C GLU A 289 22.80 -0.15 -14.65
N ASP A 290 22.49 -0.50 -13.39
CA ASP A 290 21.19 -0.12 -12.78
C ASP A 290 20.99 1.40 -12.70
N LYS A 291 22.09 2.15 -12.58
CA LYS A 291 22.09 3.62 -12.57
C LYS A 291 21.71 4.25 -13.91
N ASP A 292 21.68 3.46 -14.98
CA ASP A 292 21.33 3.94 -16.31
C ASP A 292 19.86 3.62 -16.64
N ILE A 293 19.17 2.83 -15.83
CA ILE A 293 17.80 2.39 -16.12
C ILE A 293 16.79 3.46 -15.73
N LEU A 294 15.84 3.72 -16.63
CA LEU A 294 14.64 4.51 -16.35
C LEU A 294 13.37 3.73 -16.71
N SER A 295 12.29 3.97 -15.95
CA SER A 295 10.94 3.48 -16.23
C SER A 295 9.86 4.38 -15.64
#